data_AF-A0A9P6Q6H6-F1
#
_entry.id   AF-A0A9P6Q6H6-F1
#
_cell.length_a   1.000
_cell.length_b   1.000
_cell.length_c   1.000
_cell.angle_alpha   90.00
_cell.angle_beta   90.00
_cell.angle_gamma   90.00
#
_symmetry.space_group_name_H-M   'P 1'
#
loop_
_entity.id
_entity.type
_entity.pdbx_description
1 polymer ?
#
loop_
_entity_poly.entity_id
_entity_poly.type
_entity_poly.pdbx_seq_one_letter_code
_entity_poly.pdbx_strand_id
1 'polypeptide(L)'
;MNTSPSNSKDHDDGFVPVSRPHTYPPPKKSTSGEEDEEEEDEYDARIERTGCKAENDALQECYMEKHDWRACQDALVAFKECWKRNGNVQAVV
;
A
#
# COMPACT_ATOMS: atom_id res chain seq x y z
N MET A 1 27.62 -20.73 -42.43
CA MET A 1 26.90 -21.63 -41.51
C MET A 1 26.99 -21.02 -40.12
N ASN A 2 25.93 -21.19 -39.33
CA ASN A 2 25.77 -20.77 -37.93
C ASN A 2 24.89 -19.52 -37.73
N THR A 3 23.59 -19.78 -37.91
CA THR A 3 22.47 -19.58 -36.97
C THR A 3 22.41 -18.31 -36.12
N SER A 4 21.32 -17.54 -36.32
CA SER A 4 20.80 -16.54 -35.37
C SER A 4 20.58 -17.12 -33.96
N PRO A 5 20.42 -16.24 -32.95
CA PRO A 5 19.04 -16.09 -32.50
C PRO A 5 18.60 -14.64 -32.25
N SER A 6 17.33 -14.45 -32.58
CA SER A 6 16.40 -13.43 -32.10
C SER A 6 16.72 -12.97 -30.66
N ASN A 7 16.98 -11.67 -30.47
CA ASN A 7 16.90 -11.07 -29.16
C ASN A 7 15.61 -10.24 -29.12
N SER A 8 14.57 -10.87 -28.59
CA SER A 8 13.32 -10.22 -28.23
C SER A 8 13.67 -9.14 -27.23
N LYS A 9 13.57 -7.86 -27.64
CA LYS A 9 13.77 -6.72 -26.75
C LYS A 9 12.70 -6.80 -25.68
N ASP A 10 13.13 -7.22 -24.51
CA ASP A 10 12.36 -7.28 -23.27
C ASP A 10 11.68 -5.93 -23.00
N HIS A 11 10.47 -6.02 -22.42
CA HIS A 11 9.69 -4.89 -21.96
C HIS A 11 10.45 -4.19 -20.82
N ASP A 12 11.19 -3.14 -21.17
CA ASP A 12 11.74 -2.16 -20.22
C ASP A 12 10.58 -1.35 -19.63
N ASP A 13 9.93 -1.90 -18.60
CA ASP A 13 9.23 -1.10 -17.61
C ASP A 13 10.22 -0.85 -16.47
N GLY A 14 10.94 0.27 -16.60
CA GLY A 14 12.04 0.67 -15.74
C GLY A 14 11.65 0.73 -14.27
N PHE A 15 11.88 -0.37 -13.55
CA PHE A 15 12.03 -0.37 -12.11
C PHE A 15 13.36 0.31 -11.78
N VAL A 16 13.34 1.63 -11.64
CA VAL A 16 14.45 2.36 -11.01
C VAL A 16 14.60 1.80 -9.59
N PRO A 17 15.71 1.10 -9.26
CA PRO A 17 15.91 0.58 -7.93
C PRO A 17 16.28 1.76 -7.04
N VAL A 18 15.27 2.42 -6.46
CA VAL A 18 15.54 3.38 -5.40
C VAL A 18 16.08 2.57 -4.22
N SER A 19 17.39 2.63 -3.99
CA SER A 19 18.05 2.13 -2.79
C SER A 19 17.66 3.00 -1.60
N ARG A 20 16.36 3.06 -1.29
CA ARG A 20 15.85 3.57 -0.02
C ARG A 20 15.94 2.41 0.96
N PRO A 21 16.63 2.54 2.09
CA PRO A 21 16.54 1.56 3.17
C PRO A 21 15.19 1.78 3.85
N HIS A 22 14.10 1.43 3.16
CA HIS A 22 12.86 1.14 3.83
C HIS A 22 13.03 -0.24 4.42
N THR A 23 13.49 -0.29 5.66
CA THR A 23 13.27 -1.47 6.49
C THR A 23 11.77 -1.56 6.74
N TYR A 24 11.00 -1.96 5.72
CA TYR A 24 9.73 -2.61 5.98
C TYR A 24 10.11 -3.96 6.60
N PRO A 25 9.79 -4.21 7.89
CA PRO A 25 9.87 -5.58 8.37
C PRO A 25 9.05 -6.43 7.40
N PRO A 26 9.60 -7.56 6.89
CA PRO A 26 8.81 -8.45 6.07
C PRO A 26 7.57 -8.85 6.88
N PRO A 27 6.36 -8.85 6.29
CA PRO A 27 5.17 -9.31 7.01
C PRO A 27 5.49 -10.70 7.55
N LYS A 28 5.36 -10.84 8.87
CA LYS A 28 5.61 -12.10 9.58
C LYS A 28 4.52 -13.04 9.09
N LYS A 29 4.83 -13.90 8.13
CA LYS A 29 3.90 -14.96 7.73
C LYS A 29 3.77 -15.90 8.92
N SER A 30 2.70 -15.72 9.69
CA SER A 30 2.40 -16.55 10.85
C SER A 30 1.90 -17.89 10.29
N THR A 31 2.58 -18.96 10.70
CA THR A 31 2.21 -20.32 10.34
C THR A 31 1.79 -21.01 11.64
N SER A 32 0.50 -21.30 11.81
CA SER A 32 0.03 -22.50 12.53
C SER A 32 -1.50 -22.56 12.63
N GLY A 33 -2.10 -23.60 12.04
CA GLY A 33 -3.19 -24.38 12.66
C GLY A 33 -4.61 -23.80 12.62
N GLU A 34 -5.45 -24.44 11.79
CA GLU A 34 -6.91 -24.62 11.92
C GLU A 34 -7.66 -23.75 12.94
N GLU A 35 -8.14 -22.60 12.49
CA GLU A 35 -9.53 -22.11 12.51
C GLU A 35 -9.58 -21.03 11.40
N ASP A 36 -10.66 -20.94 10.62
CA ASP A 36 -10.85 -19.90 9.58
C ASP A 36 -11.05 -18.52 10.25
N GLU A 37 -10.04 -18.05 10.98
CA GLU A 37 -9.91 -16.66 11.41
C GLU A 37 -9.25 -15.90 10.27
N GLU A 38 -10.03 -15.14 9.51
CA GLU A 38 -9.52 -14.20 8.51
C GLU A 38 -8.40 -13.36 9.16
N GLU A 39 -7.15 -13.64 8.77
CA GLU A 39 -5.96 -12.98 9.32
C GLU A 39 -5.99 -11.50 8.89
N GLU A 40 -6.66 -10.65 9.67
CA GLU A 40 -6.63 -9.21 9.46
C GLU A 40 -5.17 -8.76 9.55
N ASP A 41 -4.68 -8.13 8.49
CA ASP A 41 -3.28 -7.72 8.46
C ASP A 41 -3.03 -6.61 9.51
N GLU A 42 -1.78 -6.49 9.97
CA GLU A 42 -1.43 -5.49 10.99
C GLU A 42 -1.77 -4.05 10.54
N TYR A 43 -1.80 -3.80 9.23
CA TYR A 43 -2.12 -2.50 8.66
C TYR A 43 -3.61 -2.20 8.83
N ASP A 44 -4.49 -3.12 8.44
CA ASP A 44 -5.94 -3.03 8.52
C ASP A 44 -6.36 -2.90 9.98
N ALA A 45 -5.87 -3.78 10.85
CA ALA A 45 -6.11 -3.72 12.30
C ALA A 45 -5.65 -2.38 12.92
N ARG A 46 -4.63 -1.72 12.36
CA ARG A 46 -4.23 -0.37 12.78
C ARG A 46 -5.19 0.69 12.27
N ILE A 47 -5.62 0.62 11.01
CA ILE A 47 -6.58 1.56 10.44
C ILE A 47 -7.91 1.50 11.20
N GLU A 48 -8.40 0.30 11.55
CA GLU A 48 -9.63 0.15 12.34
C GLU A 48 -9.53 0.88 13.68
N ARG A 49 -8.42 0.69 14.40
CA ARG A 49 -8.14 1.35 15.69
C ARG A 49 -8.02 2.86 15.60
N THR A 50 -7.75 3.43 14.42
CA THR A 50 -7.63 4.89 14.25
C THR A 50 -8.97 5.61 14.24
N GLY A 51 -10.07 4.89 13.99
CA GLY A 51 -11.41 5.46 13.78
C GLY A 51 -11.55 6.22 12.45
N CYS A 52 -10.64 6.02 11.49
CA CYS A 52 -10.63 6.66 10.17
C CYS A 52 -10.72 5.64 9.02
N LYS A 53 -11.30 4.46 9.30
CA LYS A 53 -11.42 3.37 8.32
C LYS A 53 -12.23 3.79 7.09
N ALA A 54 -13.32 4.53 7.27
CA ALA A 54 -14.16 4.98 6.16
C ALA A 54 -13.41 5.87 5.17
N GLU A 55 -12.63 6.83 5.66
CA GLU A 55 -11.83 7.71 4.79
C GLU A 55 -10.65 6.96 4.16
N ASN A 56 -10.08 5.95 4.82
CA ASN A 56 -9.09 5.05 4.24
C ASN A 56 -9.71 4.21 3.10
N ASP A 57 -10.87 3.61 3.31
CA ASP A 57 -11.54 2.77 2.33
C ASP A 57 -11.91 3.60 1.09
N ALA A 58 -12.43 4.82 1.28
CA ALA A 58 -12.72 5.75 0.18
C ALA A 58 -11.45 6.12 -0.63
N LEU A 59 -10.31 6.25 0.04
CA LEU A 59 -9.03 6.48 -0.62
C LEU A 59 -8.57 5.25 -1.43
N GLN A 60 -8.70 4.05 -0.86
CA GLN A 60 -8.37 2.80 -1.55
C GLN A 60 -9.29 2.59 -2.75
N GLU A 61 -10.60 2.80 -2.60
CA GLU A 61 -11.58 2.73 -3.68
C GLU A 61 -11.23 3.70 -4.82
N CYS A 62 -10.90 4.96 -4.51
CA CYS A 62 -10.48 5.91 -5.53
C CYS A 62 -9.23 5.43 -6.29
N TYR A 63 -8.24 4.89 -5.58
CA TYR A 63 -7.05 4.34 -6.22
C TYR A 63 -7.35 3.08 -7.02
N MET A 64 -8.26 2.22 -6.57
CA MET A 64 -8.66 1.02 -7.33
C MET A 64 -9.44 1.38 -8.59
N GLU A 65 -10.19 2.49 -8.59
CA GLU A 65 -10.90 2.96 -9.79
C GLU A 65 -9.96 3.69 -10.77
N LYS A 66 -9.12 4.60 -10.27
CA LYS A 66 -8.30 5.49 -11.11
C LYS A 66 -6.91 4.95 -11.39
N HIS A 67 -6.38 4.11 -10.51
CA HIS A 67 -4.98 3.69 -10.44
C HIS A 67 -3.98 4.86 -10.44
N ASP A 68 -4.43 6.06 -10.03
CA ASP A 68 -3.60 7.26 -9.89
C ASP A 68 -3.92 7.96 -8.57
N TRP A 69 -3.00 7.87 -7.62
CA TRP A 69 -3.13 8.51 -6.31
C TRP A 69 -3.20 10.05 -6.40
N ARG A 70 -2.70 10.67 -7.49
CA ARG A 70 -2.80 12.12 -7.69
C ARG A 70 -4.22 12.55 -8.02
N ALA A 71 -5.00 11.69 -8.66
CA ALA A 71 -6.42 11.93 -8.89
C ALA A 71 -7.27 11.81 -7.61
N CYS A 72 -6.71 11.19 -6.56
CA CYS A 72 -7.38 10.93 -5.28
C CYS A 72 -7.02 11.95 -4.18
N GLN A 73 -6.64 13.17 -4.56
CA GLN A 73 -6.26 14.23 -3.62
C GLN A 73 -7.36 14.54 -2.60
N ASP A 74 -8.62 14.55 -3.02
CA ASP A 74 -9.74 14.84 -2.12
C ASP A 74 -9.91 13.76 -1.06
N ALA A 75 -9.84 12.48 -1.44
CA ALA A 75 -9.88 11.35 -0.50
C ALA A 75 -8.68 11.37 0.46
N LEU A 76 -7.48 11.73 -0.04
CA LEU A 76 -6.30 11.92 0.80
C LEU A 76 -6.47 13.04 1.82
N VAL A 77 -7.08 14.15 1.45
CA VAL A 77 -7.35 15.27 2.36
C VAL A 77 -8.35 14.85 3.43
N ALA A 78 -9.45 14.20 3.04
CA ALA A 78 -10.45 13.69 3.99
C ALA A 78 -9.82 12.73 5.02
N PHE A 79 -8.99 11.79 4.57
CA PHE A 79 -8.29 10.88 5.48
C PHE A 79 -7.36 11.64 6.45
N LYS A 80 -6.59 12.62 5.96
CA LYS A 80 -5.72 13.45 6.81
C LYS A 80 -6.50 14.27 7.83
N GLU A 81 -7.67 14.77 7.48
CA GLU A 81 -8.53 15.53 8.39
C GLU A 81 -9.09 14.64 9.49
N CYS A 82 -9.60 13.44 9.14
CA CYS A 82 -9.99 12.45 10.14
C CYS A 82 -8.82 12.10 11.05
N TRP A 83 -7.64 11.83 10.48
CA TRP A 83 -6.43 11.47 11.20
C TRP A 83 -6.05 12.52 12.25
N LYS A 84 -6.12 13.80 11.89
CA LYS A 84 -5.90 14.93 12.81
C LYS A 84 -6.95 14.99 13.90
N ARG A 85 -8.24 14.87 13.54
CA ARG A 85 -9.36 14.93 14.48
C ARG A 85 -9.30 13.83 15.54
N ASN A 86 -8.86 12.63 15.15
CA ASN A 86 -8.75 11.48 16.04
C ASN A 86 -7.43 11.43 16.81
N GLY A 87 -6.61 12.49 16.73
CA GLY A 87 -5.38 12.61 17.53
C GLY A 87 -4.26 11.67 17.08
N ASN A 88 -4.34 11.08 15.88
CA ASN A 88 -3.33 10.16 15.35
C ASN A 88 -2.05 10.90 14.86
N VAL A 89 -1.92 12.20 15.19
CA VAL A 89 -0.78 13.03 14.83
C VAL A 89 0.46 12.64 15.62
N GLN A 90 1.26 11.73 15.07
CA GLN A 90 2.67 11.67 15.43
C GLN A 90 3.29 12.96 14.89
N ALA A 91 3.80 13.81 15.77
CA ALA A 91 4.44 15.04 15.36
C ALA A 91 5.58 14.68 14.39
N VAL A 92 5.45 15.07 13.12
CA VAL A 92 6.60 15.19 12.23
C VAL A 92 7.33 16.44 12.70
N VAL A 93 8.09 16.30 13.79
CA VAL A 93 9.16 17.23 14.17
C VAL A 93 10.37 17.01 13.29
#